data_AF-A0A168N0F3-F1
#
_entry.id   AF-A0A168N0F3-F1
#
_cell.length_a   1.000
_cell.length_b   1.000
_cell.length_c   1.000
_cell.angle_alpha   90.00
_cell.angle_beta   90.00
_cell.angle_gamma   90.00
#
_symmetry.space_group_name_H-M   'P 1'
#
loop_
_entity.id
_entity.type
_entity.pdbx_description
1 polymer ?
#
loop_
_entity_poly.entity_id
_entity_poly.type
_entity_poly.pdbx_seq_one_letter_code
_entity_poly.pdbx_strand_id
1 'polypeptide(L)'
;MKKYISQNELDHFSFHDCVIDTINIMNNEIIMVLESIDVLAEHSLNPYDVAKNTDACTIRFINVEQHRAKIYKDNYESVLPLVEMNDSEILKFDYKKVNRTNEYIIFGSASSKYNNNFSEIIIIAENVELGWNKYEDD
;
A
#
# COMPACT_ATOMS: atom_id res chain seq x y z
N MET A 1 -8.61 13.80 -10.35
CA MET A 1 -9.21 13.92 -9.01
C MET A 1 -9.92 12.60 -8.73
N LYS A 2 -9.63 11.93 -7.61
CA LYS A 2 -10.25 10.64 -7.25
C LYS A 2 -11.70 10.87 -6.83
N LYS A 3 -12.59 9.93 -7.17
CA LYS A 3 -14.03 10.02 -6.85
C LYS A 3 -14.29 9.61 -5.40
N TYR A 4 -13.59 8.61 -4.92
CA TYR A 4 -13.67 8.09 -3.57
C TYR A 4 -12.33 8.33 -2.88
N ILE A 5 -12.38 8.81 -1.65
CA ILE A 5 -11.21 9.10 -0.82
C ILE A 5 -11.53 8.64 0.59
N SER A 6 -10.77 7.66 1.09
CA SER A 6 -10.84 7.17 2.45
C SER A 6 -9.57 7.57 3.21
N GLN A 7 -9.71 7.99 4.47
CA GLN A 7 -8.59 8.45 5.28
C GLN A 7 -8.54 7.66 6.59
N ASN A 8 -7.39 7.04 6.86
CA ASN A 8 -7.12 6.30 8.09
C ASN A 8 -8.12 5.15 8.41
N GLU A 9 -8.79 4.58 7.39
CA GLU A 9 -9.72 3.44 7.53
C GLU A 9 -9.14 2.17 6.88
N LEU A 10 -7.84 1.91 7.05
CA LEU A 10 -7.15 0.78 6.39
C LEU A 10 -7.73 -0.60 6.73
N ASP A 11 -8.37 -0.75 7.90
CA ASP A 11 -8.99 -2.02 8.34
C ASP A 11 -10.18 -2.44 7.46
N HIS A 12 -10.66 -1.54 6.60
CA HIS A 12 -11.78 -1.77 5.70
C HIS A 12 -11.34 -2.06 4.25
N PHE A 13 -10.07 -2.40 4.05
CA PHE A 13 -9.51 -2.74 2.74
C PHE A 13 -8.70 -4.03 2.82
N SER A 14 -8.75 -4.82 1.74
CA SER A 14 -7.84 -5.95 1.51
C SER A 14 -6.83 -5.57 0.44
N PHE A 15 -5.55 -5.70 0.79
CA PHE A 15 -4.41 -5.47 -0.10
C PHE A 15 -3.77 -6.78 -0.58
N HIS A 16 -4.39 -7.92 -0.29
CA HIS A 16 -3.84 -9.23 -0.65
C HIS A 16 -3.76 -9.39 -2.17
N ASP A 17 -2.63 -9.89 -2.67
CA ASP A 17 -2.31 -10.07 -4.10
C ASP A 17 -2.36 -8.77 -4.92
N CYS A 18 -2.27 -7.60 -4.27
CA CYS A 18 -2.22 -6.31 -4.94
C CYS A 18 -0.78 -6.01 -5.40
N VAL A 19 -0.59 -5.59 -6.66
CA VAL A 19 0.72 -5.16 -7.16
C VAL A 19 0.89 -3.64 -7.00
N ILE A 20 2.10 -3.22 -6.61
CA ILE A 20 2.53 -1.83 -6.57
C ILE A 20 3.07 -1.41 -7.95
N ASP A 21 2.28 -0.69 -8.74
CA ASP A 21 2.69 -0.24 -10.08
C ASP A 21 3.84 0.78 -10.02
N THR A 22 3.67 1.83 -9.23
CA THR A 22 4.65 2.92 -9.15
C THR A 22 4.73 3.48 -7.76
N ILE A 23 5.93 3.92 -7.38
CA ILE A 23 6.19 4.62 -6.12
C ILE A 23 6.82 5.96 -6.42
N ASN A 24 6.16 7.03 -6.00
CA ASN A 24 6.63 8.39 -6.12
C ASN A 24 6.89 8.97 -4.74
N ILE A 25 8.09 9.52 -4.55
CA ILE A 25 8.48 10.20 -3.32
C ILE A 25 8.58 11.69 -3.64
N MET A 26 7.74 12.49 -2.99
CA MET A 26 7.68 13.93 -3.24
C MET A 26 7.55 14.67 -1.91
N ASN A 27 8.56 15.47 -1.56
CA ASN A 27 8.61 16.18 -0.28
C ASN A 27 8.42 15.21 0.91
N ASN A 28 7.46 15.48 1.80
CA ASN A 28 7.11 14.66 2.96
C ASN A 28 5.96 13.68 2.65
N GLU A 29 5.87 13.21 1.41
CA GLU A 29 4.82 12.29 0.98
C GLU A 29 5.39 11.14 0.16
N ILE A 30 4.77 9.98 0.34
CA ILE A 30 4.99 8.80 -0.51
C ILE A 30 3.63 8.46 -1.13
N ILE A 31 3.60 8.38 -2.45
CA ILE A 31 2.40 8.00 -3.21
C ILE A 31 2.72 6.69 -3.91
N MET A 32 1.96 5.64 -3.63
CA MET A 32 2.00 4.39 -4.38
C MET A 32 0.74 4.25 -5.21
N VAL A 33 0.91 3.90 -6.48
CA VAL A 33 -0.18 3.45 -7.35
C VAL A 33 -0.25 1.94 -7.25
N LEU A 34 -1.47 1.43 -7.08
CA LEU A 34 -1.77 0.03 -6.87
C LEU A 34 -2.73 -0.43 -7.99
N GLU A 35 -2.54 -1.65 -8.50
CA GLU A 35 -3.36 -2.19 -9.60
C GLU A 35 -4.86 -2.23 -9.26
N SER A 36 -5.19 -2.80 -8.11
CA SER A 36 -6.53 -2.84 -7.53
C SER A 36 -6.45 -3.30 -6.08
N ILE A 37 -7.49 -2.99 -5.32
CA ILE A 37 -7.71 -3.52 -3.97
C ILE A 37 -9.19 -3.83 -3.78
N ASP A 38 -9.51 -4.65 -2.78
CA ASP A 38 -10.89 -4.84 -2.37
C ASP A 38 -11.25 -3.87 -1.25
N VAL A 39 -12.38 -3.20 -1.42
CA VAL A 39 -13.05 -2.46 -0.35
C VAL A 39 -14.03 -3.41 0.32
N LEU A 40 -13.90 -3.62 1.63
CA LEU A 40 -14.76 -4.53 2.37
C LEU A 40 -16.20 -3.99 2.48
N ALA A 41 -17.17 -4.86 2.70
CA ALA A 41 -18.60 -4.51 2.73
C ALA A 41 -18.94 -3.50 3.85
N GLU A 42 -18.16 -3.49 4.92
CA GLU A 42 -18.33 -2.62 6.07
C GLU A 42 -17.85 -1.18 5.82
N HIS A 43 -17.11 -0.94 4.73
CA HIS A 43 -16.61 0.40 4.42
C HIS A 43 -17.75 1.33 3.99
N SER A 44 -17.84 2.53 4.57
CA SER A 44 -18.90 3.52 4.28
C SER A 44 -19.04 3.92 2.79
N LEU A 45 -17.91 3.99 2.09
CA LEU A 45 -17.83 4.26 0.65
C LEU A 45 -18.15 3.05 -0.26
N ASN A 46 -18.26 1.84 0.26
CA ASN A 46 -18.70 0.66 -0.49
C ASN A 46 -20.25 0.60 -0.50
N PRO A 47 -20.91 0.81 -1.65
CA PRO A 47 -22.37 0.77 -1.73
C PRO A 47 -22.95 -0.65 -1.86
N TYR A 48 -22.10 -1.68 -1.87
CA TYR A 48 -22.47 -3.07 -2.08
C TYR A 48 -22.45 -3.86 -0.77
N ASP A 49 -23.28 -4.89 -0.65
CA ASP A 49 -23.35 -5.76 0.54
C ASP A 49 -22.20 -6.78 0.62
N VAL A 50 -21.25 -6.71 -0.32
CA VAL A 50 -20.09 -7.61 -0.43
C VAL A 50 -18.82 -6.79 -0.65
N ALA A 51 -17.66 -7.41 -0.38
CA ALA A 51 -16.38 -6.82 -0.75
C ALA A 51 -16.34 -6.58 -2.27
N LYS A 52 -15.81 -5.42 -2.67
CA LYS A 52 -15.75 -5.03 -4.07
C LYS A 52 -14.41 -4.48 -4.48
N ASN A 53 -13.92 -5.02 -5.59
CA ASN A 53 -12.66 -4.64 -6.19
C ASN A 53 -12.76 -3.26 -6.86
N THR A 54 -11.65 -2.53 -6.85
CA THR A 54 -11.54 -1.16 -7.36
C THR A 54 -10.76 -1.12 -8.66
N ASP A 55 -10.92 -0.02 -9.41
CA ASP A 55 -9.92 0.34 -10.42
C ASP A 55 -8.56 0.65 -9.78
N ALA A 56 -7.55 0.91 -10.62
CA ALA A 56 -6.25 1.38 -10.17
C ALA A 56 -6.38 2.49 -9.12
N CYS A 57 -5.85 2.22 -7.93
CA CYS A 57 -6.02 3.05 -6.76
C CYS A 57 -4.69 3.66 -6.32
N THR A 58 -4.76 4.62 -5.41
CA THR A 58 -3.59 5.31 -4.88
C THR A 58 -3.62 5.26 -3.38
N ILE A 59 -2.53 4.80 -2.77
CA ILE A 59 -2.27 4.99 -1.34
C ILE A 59 -1.23 6.10 -1.16
N ARG A 60 -1.57 7.09 -0.36
CA ARG A 60 -0.75 8.28 -0.12
C ARG A 60 -0.47 8.39 1.38
N PHE A 61 0.81 8.30 1.72
CA PHE A 61 1.32 8.54 3.06
C PHE A 61 1.69 10.02 3.18
N ILE A 62 1.12 10.70 4.17
CA ILE A 62 1.21 12.15 4.35
C ILE A 62 2.00 12.48 5.61
N ASN A 63 2.89 13.48 5.51
CA ASN A 63 3.85 13.84 6.56
C ASN A 63 4.71 12.63 6.96
N VAL A 64 5.35 12.03 5.96
CA VAL A 64 6.30 10.93 6.12
C VAL A 64 7.53 11.42 6.88
N GLU A 65 7.82 10.80 8.01
CA GLU A 65 9.03 11.05 8.79
C GLU A 65 10.17 10.13 8.35
N GLN A 66 9.86 8.86 8.09
CA GLN A 66 10.85 7.84 7.74
C GLN A 66 10.25 6.80 6.80
N HIS A 67 11.10 6.20 5.97
CA HIS A 67 10.74 5.01 5.22
C HIS A 67 11.97 4.13 5.02
N ARG A 68 11.75 2.82 4.89
CA ARG A 68 12.78 1.83 4.53
C ARG A 68 12.17 0.72 3.70
N ALA A 69 12.97 0.16 2.81
CA ALA A 69 12.61 -1.02 2.04
C ALA A 69 13.76 -2.02 2.08
N LYS A 70 13.44 -3.31 2.15
CA LYS A 70 14.42 -4.39 2.10
C LYS A 70 13.86 -5.62 1.41
N ILE A 71 14.77 -6.44 0.89
CA ILE A 71 14.48 -7.79 0.39
C ILE A 71 15.23 -8.83 1.21
N TYR A 72 14.66 -10.02 1.32
CA TYR A 72 15.22 -11.16 2.04
C TYR A 72 15.74 -12.19 1.02
N LYS A 73 17.06 -12.36 0.93
CA LYS A 73 17.72 -13.30 0.02
C LYS A 73 18.61 -14.26 0.80
N ASP A 74 18.33 -15.56 0.71
CA ASP A 74 19.20 -16.63 1.23
C ASP A 74 19.68 -16.41 2.69
N ASN A 75 18.79 -15.93 3.56
CA ASN A 75 19.04 -15.52 4.97
C ASN A 75 19.76 -14.19 5.20
N TYR A 76 19.92 -13.37 4.16
CA TYR A 76 20.45 -12.01 4.26
C TYR A 76 19.37 -10.98 3.92
N GLU A 77 19.45 -9.83 4.58
CA GLU A 77 18.64 -8.67 4.25
C GLU A 77 19.45 -7.71 3.38
N SER A 78 18.85 -7.23 2.29
CA SER A 78 19.43 -6.16 1.46
C SER A 78 18.49 -4.97 1.46
N VAL A 79 18.96 -3.83 1.98
CA VAL A 79 18.23 -2.57 1.95
C VAL A 79 18.24 -2.02 0.52
N LEU A 80 17.08 -1.58 0.05
CA LEU A 80 16.91 -1.00 -1.27
C LEU A 80 16.32 0.42 -1.18
N PRO A 81 16.58 1.28 -2.17
CA PRO A 81 15.77 2.47 -2.36
C PRO A 81 14.30 2.08 -2.50
N LEU A 82 13.39 2.80 -1.82
CA LEU A 82 11.96 2.45 -1.84
C LEU A 82 11.38 2.44 -3.26
N VAL A 83 11.83 3.32 -4.15
CA VAL A 83 11.38 3.38 -5.55
C VAL A 83 11.71 2.12 -6.36
N GLU A 84 12.64 1.30 -5.91
CA GLU A 84 12.98 0.01 -6.53
C GLU A 84 12.01 -1.11 -6.15
N MET A 85 11.04 -0.82 -5.27
CA MET A 85 9.99 -1.76 -4.86
C MET A 85 8.76 -1.72 -5.77
N ASN A 86 8.83 -1.05 -6.92
CA ASN A 86 7.80 -1.17 -7.94
C ASN A 86 7.69 -2.63 -8.44
N ASP A 87 6.52 -3.00 -8.93
CA ASP A 87 6.13 -4.36 -9.34
C ASP A 87 6.24 -5.39 -8.19
N SER A 88 6.18 -4.95 -6.94
CA SER A 88 6.09 -5.84 -5.77
C SER A 88 4.63 -6.18 -5.50
N GLU A 89 4.37 -7.44 -5.18
CA GLU A 89 3.05 -7.93 -4.78
C GLU A 89 2.91 -7.84 -3.25
N ILE A 90 1.82 -7.27 -2.78
CA ILE A 90 1.49 -7.14 -1.37
C ILE A 90 0.83 -8.44 -0.90
N LEU A 91 1.47 -9.11 0.05
CA LEU A 91 0.93 -10.30 0.70
C LEU A 91 0.28 -9.94 2.04
N LYS A 92 0.79 -8.89 2.69
CA LYS A 92 0.27 -8.41 3.97
C LYS A 92 0.47 -6.91 4.10
N PHE A 93 -0.56 -6.24 4.57
CA PHE A 93 -0.51 -4.84 4.98
C PHE A 93 -0.92 -4.76 6.44
N ASP A 94 0.00 -4.33 7.31
CA ASP A 94 -0.29 -4.04 8.71
C ASP A 94 -0.01 -2.57 9.01
N TYR A 95 -0.64 -2.06 10.07
CA TYR A 95 -0.22 -0.79 10.64
C TYR A 95 -0.36 -0.79 12.16
N LYS A 96 0.44 0.05 12.82
CA LYS A 96 0.32 0.32 14.25
C LYS A 96 0.40 1.82 14.51
N LYS A 97 -0.46 2.30 15.39
CA LYS A 97 -0.41 3.69 15.85
C LYS A 97 0.73 3.87 16.85
N VAL A 98 1.58 4.87 16.62
CA VAL A 98 2.73 5.20 17.46
C VAL A 98 2.71 6.71 17.75
N ASN A 99 2.16 7.10 18.90
CA ASN A 99 2.01 8.50 19.31
C ASN A 99 1.24 9.34 18.26
N ARG A 100 1.95 10.25 17.59
CA ARG A 100 1.42 11.16 16.55
C ARG A 100 1.52 10.60 15.13
N THR A 101 2.27 9.51 14.96
CA THR A 101 2.51 8.86 13.67
C THR A 101 1.92 7.45 13.68
N ASN A 102 1.89 6.84 12.51
CA ASN A 102 1.59 5.43 12.33
C ASN A 102 2.79 4.79 11.63
N GLU A 103 3.13 3.57 12.04
CA GLU A 103 4.06 2.71 11.31
C GLU A 103 3.24 1.76 10.44
N TYR A 104 3.40 1.88 9.13
CA TYR A 104 2.79 1.03 8.12
C TYR A 104 3.83 0.01 7.66
N ILE A 105 3.45 -1.27 7.64
CA ILE A 105 4.31 -2.39 7.29
C ILE A 105 3.66 -3.12 6.11
N ILE A 106 4.33 -3.09 4.97
CA ILE A 106 3.90 -3.79 3.76
C ILE A 106 4.87 -4.94 3.53
N PHE A 107 4.39 -6.16 3.67
CA PHE A 107 5.16 -7.38 3.41
C PHE A 107 4.66 -8.03 2.12
N GLY A 108 5.59 -8.49 1.30
CA GLY A 108 5.26 -8.90 -0.05
C GLY A 108 6.31 -9.74 -0.75
N SER A 109 6.10 -9.99 -2.03
CA SER A 109 7.11 -10.50 -2.94
C SER A 109 7.67 -9.33 -3.77
N ALA A 110 8.99 -9.22 -3.85
CA ALA A 110 9.64 -8.22 -4.69
C ALA A 110 9.43 -8.54 -6.17
N SER A 111 9.71 -7.59 -7.06
CA SER A 111 9.61 -7.83 -8.50
C SER A 111 10.53 -8.95 -9.01
N SER A 112 10.26 -9.42 -10.23
CA SER A 112 11.05 -10.46 -10.91
C SER A 112 12.54 -10.10 -11.04
N LYS A 113 12.89 -8.81 -11.07
CA LYS A 113 14.27 -8.30 -11.01
C LYS A 113 15.02 -8.82 -9.77
N TYR A 114 14.31 -9.06 -8.68
CA TYR A 114 14.82 -9.56 -7.41
C TYR A 114 14.43 -11.02 -7.17
N ASN A 115 14.16 -11.80 -8.22
CA ASN A 115 13.78 -13.22 -8.17
C ASN A 115 12.55 -13.51 -7.30
N ASN A 116 11.61 -12.57 -7.18
CA ASN A 116 10.44 -12.71 -6.32
C ASN A 116 10.77 -13.04 -4.86
N ASN A 117 11.95 -12.59 -4.39
CA ASN A 117 12.32 -12.71 -2.98
C ASN A 117 11.31 -11.96 -2.11
N PHE A 118 11.11 -12.43 -0.88
CA PHE A 118 10.29 -11.70 0.07
C PHE A 118 10.83 -10.30 0.30
N SER A 119 9.93 -9.37 0.56
CA SER A 119 10.26 -7.97 0.80
C SER A 119 9.45 -7.37 1.93
N GLU A 120 9.98 -6.29 2.47
CA GLU A 120 9.33 -5.50 3.51
C GLU A 120 9.57 -4.02 3.23
N ILE A 121 8.47 -3.26 3.22
CA ILE A 121 8.46 -1.80 3.21
C ILE A 121 7.90 -1.35 4.54
N ILE A 122 8.60 -0.39 5.18
CA ILE A 122 8.11 0.25 6.39
C ILE A 122 8.08 1.76 6.15
N ILE A 123 6.95 2.38 6.47
CA ILE A 123 6.72 3.82 6.35
C ILE A 123 6.21 4.34 7.69
N ILE A 124 6.79 5.43 8.18
CA ILE A 124 6.33 6.16 9.35
C ILE A 124 5.76 7.48 8.87
N ALA A 125 4.46 7.68 9.03
CA ALA A 125 3.76 8.89 8.58
C ALA A 125 2.60 9.25 9.51
N GLU A 126 2.16 10.52 9.49
CA GLU A 126 1.03 10.95 10.33
C GLU A 126 -0.31 10.40 9.84
N ASN A 127 -0.53 10.39 8.52
CA ASN A 127 -1.80 10.00 7.93
C ASN A 127 -1.61 9.16 6.67
N VAL A 128 -2.65 8.39 6.35
CA VAL A 128 -2.77 7.67 5.09
C VAL A 128 -4.10 7.99 4.42
N GLU A 129 -4.04 8.20 3.12
CA GLU A 129 -5.20 8.41 2.26
C GLU A 129 -5.21 7.35 1.15
N LEU A 130 -6.38 6.75 0.92
CA LEU A 130 -6.60 5.80 -0.15
C LEU A 130 -7.65 6.36 -1.11
N GLY A 131 -7.36 6.32 -2.41
CA GLY A 131 -8.22 6.94 -3.42
C GLY A 131 -8.39 6.13 -4.69
N TRP A 132 -9.63 5.97 -5.13
CA TRP A 132 -10.03 5.25 -6.36
C TRP A 132 -11.15 6.01 -7.09
N ASN A 133 -11.49 5.60 -8.31
CA ASN A 133 -12.52 6.26 -9.11
C ASN A 133 -13.77 5.41 -9.30
N LYS A 134 -13.60 4.09 -9.41
CA LYS A 134 -14.67 3.16 -9.78
C LYS A 134 -14.49 1.83 -9.05
N TYR A 135 -15.60 1.12 -8.93
CA TYR A 135 -15.58 -0.31 -8.63
C TYR A 135 -15.59 -1.07 -9.95
N GLU A 136 -14.89 -2.19 -10.00
CA GLU A 136 -14.91 -3.07 -11.17
C GLU A 136 -16.26 -3.79 -11.27
N ASP A 137 -16.73 -3.96 -12.50
CA ASP A 137 -17.92 -4.76 -12.81
C ASP A 137 -17.55 -6.25 -12.69
N ASP A 138 -18.42 -7.08 -12.09
CA ASP A 138 -18.20 -8.54 -12.00
C ASP A 138 -18.22 -9.23 -13.37
#